data_AF-A0A4Y7U912-F1
#
_entry.id   AF-A0A4Y7U912-F1
#
_cell.length_a   1.000
_cell.length_b   1.000
_cell.length_c   1.000
_cell.angle_alpha   90.00
_cell.angle_beta   90.00
_cell.angle_gamma   90.00
#
_symmetry.space_group_name_H-M   'P 1'
#
loop_
_entity.id
_entity.type
_entity.pdbx_description
1 polymer ?
#
loop_
_entity_poly.entity_id
_entity_poly.type
_entity_poly.pdbx_seq_one_letter_code
_entity_poly.pdbx_strand_id
1 'polypeptide(L)'
;MLFVVSSVTAQKKTNLNIKPNLVLTYSAKDPKGNEVLLPLEIKELNDKKIVLEYSMINGDKKISGEWVISPKGLESGKYFNWQALNPSEVRILPKDQTIFCVSKKFLDEIKSKKTAKYDDKTFELKEIPKGKEIIVDGKEIDAIYIAEKGGDSKYWILNNRDLPFIVNSAGGDGPSFKLTKVSK
;
A
#
# COMPACT_ATOMS: atom_id res chain seq x y z
N MET A 1 8.54 46.19 -17.91
CA MET A 1 8.18 44.76 -18.11
C MET A 1 8.83 43.99 -16.98
N LEU A 2 8.06 43.53 -16.00
CA LEU A 2 8.56 42.87 -14.79
C LEU A 2 8.38 41.35 -14.97
N PHE A 3 9.47 40.60 -15.05
CA PHE A 3 9.43 39.14 -15.07
C PHE A 3 9.39 38.62 -13.63
N VAL A 4 8.25 38.07 -13.22
CA VAL A 4 8.14 37.31 -11.97
C VAL A 4 8.61 35.89 -12.27
N VAL A 5 9.82 35.56 -11.84
CA VAL A 5 10.34 34.18 -11.89
C VAL A 5 9.81 33.47 -10.65
N SER A 6 8.70 32.74 -10.79
CA SER A 6 8.21 31.86 -9.74
C SER A 6 9.14 30.64 -9.64
N SER A 7 10.00 30.62 -8.63
CA SER A 7 10.77 29.44 -8.27
C SER A 7 9.80 28.38 -7.76
N VAL A 8 9.61 27.30 -8.53
CA VAL A 8 8.92 26.10 -8.03
C VAL A 8 9.84 25.46 -7.00
N THR A 9 9.61 25.71 -5.72
CA THR A 9 10.22 24.91 -4.65
C THR A 9 9.76 23.48 -4.84
N ALA A 10 10.68 22.57 -5.17
CA ALA A 10 10.44 21.14 -5.16
C ALA A 10 9.90 20.76 -3.77
N GLN A 11 8.62 20.41 -3.69
CA GLN A 11 7.98 20.03 -2.44
C GLN A 11 8.65 18.75 -1.95
N LYS A 12 9.26 18.80 -0.76
CA LYS A 12 10.03 17.68 -0.22
C LYS A 12 9.08 16.50 0.03
N LYS A 13 9.20 15.44 -0.78
CA LYS A 13 8.44 14.21 -0.60
C LYS A 13 8.70 13.63 0.79
N THR A 14 7.64 13.17 1.44
CA THR A 14 7.74 12.61 2.79
C THR A 14 7.86 11.10 2.72
N ASN A 15 8.93 10.57 3.31
CA ASN A 15 9.02 9.16 3.64
C ASN A 15 8.15 8.90 4.87
N LEU A 16 7.13 8.05 4.73
CA LEU A 16 6.34 7.60 5.89
C LEU A 16 7.24 6.73 6.79
N ASN A 17 7.40 7.16 8.04
CA ASN A 17 8.09 6.37 9.05
C ASN A 17 7.14 5.32 9.62
N ILE A 18 7.17 4.13 9.02
CA ILE A 18 6.32 3.01 9.38
C ILE A 18 6.83 2.34 10.66
N LYS A 19 5.95 2.16 11.65
CA LYS A 19 6.28 1.62 12.98
C LYS A 19 5.02 1.03 13.66
N PRO A 20 5.17 0.25 14.76
CA PRO A 20 4.03 -0.22 15.53
C PRO A 20 3.09 0.90 15.97
N ASN A 21 1.79 0.57 16.09
CA ASN A 21 0.68 1.45 16.44
C ASN A 21 0.41 2.57 15.41
N LEU A 22 1.03 2.52 14.23
CA LEU A 22 0.67 3.42 13.15
C LEU A 22 -0.60 2.91 12.47
N VAL A 23 -1.60 3.77 12.30
CA VAL A 23 -2.84 3.47 11.60
C VAL A 23 -2.82 4.12 10.22
N LEU A 24 -2.85 3.30 9.18
CA LEU A 24 -3.00 3.69 7.79
C LEU A 24 -4.49 3.60 7.42
N THR A 25 -5.16 4.74 7.25
CA THR A 25 -6.57 4.74 6.83
C THR A 25 -6.66 4.82 5.33
N TYR A 26 -7.23 3.78 4.74
CA TYR A 26 -7.50 3.69 3.31
C TYR A 26 -8.96 4.02 3.03
N SER A 27 -9.20 4.75 1.96
CA SER A 27 -10.50 4.81 1.29
C SER A 27 -10.58 3.67 0.27
N ALA A 28 -11.68 2.93 0.27
CA ALA A 28 -12.00 1.92 -0.72
C ALA A 28 -13.47 2.03 -1.13
N LYS A 29 -13.88 1.37 -2.22
CA LYS A 29 -15.30 1.27 -2.58
C LYS A 29 -15.88 -0.06 -2.12
N ASP A 30 -17.05 -0.02 -1.49
CA ASP A 30 -17.85 -1.21 -1.21
C ASP A 30 -18.49 -1.77 -2.50
N PRO A 31 -19.11 -2.97 -2.47
CA PRO A 31 -19.79 -3.53 -3.65
C PRO A 31 -20.95 -2.68 -4.20
N LYS A 32 -21.46 -1.71 -3.44
CA LYS A 32 -22.49 -0.77 -3.86
C LYS A 32 -21.90 0.52 -4.44
N GLY A 33 -20.57 0.65 -4.46
CA GLY A 33 -19.83 1.81 -4.95
C GLY A 33 -19.66 2.93 -3.93
N ASN A 34 -20.11 2.75 -2.68
CA ASN A 34 -19.94 3.74 -1.62
C ASN A 34 -18.49 3.75 -1.14
N GLU A 35 -18.01 4.93 -0.76
CA GLU A 35 -16.71 5.06 -0.13
C GLU A 35 -16.76 4.56 1.32
N VAL A 36 -15.85 3.65 1.66
CA VAL A 36 -15.65 3.13 3.01
C VAL A 36 -14.23 3.41 3.47
N LEU A 37 -14.09 3.77 4.75
CA LEU A 37 -12.78 3.96 5.38
C LEU A 37 -12.36 2.68 6.08
N LEU A 38 -11.23 2.14 5.65
CA LEU A 38 -10.58 0.97 6.22
C LEU A 38 -9.33 1.43 7.00
N PRO A 39 -9.41 1.57 8.32
CA PRO A 39 -8.21 1.75 9.14
C PRO A 39 -7.45 0.42 9.24
N LEU A 40 -6.16 0.47 8.93
CA LEU A 40 -5.24 -0.65 9.03
C LEU A 40 -4.12 -0.28 10.01
N GLU A 41 -4.15 -0.88 11.19
CA GLU A 41 -3.15 -0.70 12.22
C GLU A 41 -1.99 -1.68 12.04
N ILE A 42 -0.77 -1.18 12.15
CA ILE A 42 0.43 -2.00 12.26
C ILE A 42 0.59 -2.38 13.72
N LYS A 43 -0.10 -3.45 14.13
CA LYS A 43 -0.16 -3.91 15.51
C LYS A 43 1.18 -4.42 16.01
N GLU A 44 1.88 -5.18 15.16
CA GLU A 44 3.24 -5.64 15.46
C GLU A 44 4.14 -5.51 14.23
N LEU A 45 5.38 -5.11 14.47
CA LEU A 45 6.43 -5.05 13.47
C LEU A 45 7.75 -5.44 14.13
N ASN A 46 8.28 -6.62 13.78
CA ASN A 46 9.56 -7.12 14.26
C ASN A 46 10.14 -8.14 13.27
N ASP A 47 11.34 -8.65 13.57
CA ASP A 47 12.06 -9.59 12.70
C ASP A 47 11.36 -10.94 12.50
N LYS A 48 10.32 -11.23 13.30
CA LYS A 48 9.59 -12.51 13.24
C LYS A 48 8.28 -12.43 12.49
N LYS A 49 7.64 -11.26 12.43
CA LYS A 49 6.35 -11.05 11.74
C LYS A 49 5.98 -9.58 11.62
N ILE A 50 5.07 -9.32 10.69
CA ILE A 50 4.26 -8.09 10.65
C ILE A 50 2.82 -8.52 10.92
N VAL A 51 2.14 -7.81 11.81
CA VAL A 51 0.71 -8.01 12.09
C VAL A 51 -0.04 -6.75 11.68
N LEU A 52 -0.97 -6.91 10.75
CA LEU A 52 -1.86 -5.84 10.28
C LEU A 52 -3.27 -6.13 10.79
N GLU A 53 -3.78 -5.27 11.65
CA GLU A 53 -5.15 -5.35 12.17
C GLU A 53 -6.03 -4.35 11.41
N TYR A 54 -7.17 -4.78 10.87
CA TYR A 54 -8.23 -3.83 10.56
C TYR A 54 -9.21 -3.79 11.72
N SER A 55 -9.79 -2.61 12.00
CA SER A 55 -10.87 -2.51 12.96
C SER A 55 -11.87 -1.41 12.63
N MET A 56 -13.14 -1.75 12.58
CA MET A 56 -14.21 -0.83 12.20
C MET A 56 -15.45 -1.06 13.07
N ILE A 57 -16.27 -0.01 13.18
CA ILE A 57 -17.54 -0.06 13.91
C ILE A 57 -18.65 -0.34 12.90
N ASN A 58 -19.43 -1.39 13.15
CA ASN A 58 -20.61 -1.75 12.38
C ASN A 58 -21.84 -1.75 13.30
N GLY A 59 -22.64 -0.69 13.24
CA GLY A 59 -23.66 -0.40 14.25
C GLY A 59 -23.00 -0.18 15.62
N ASP A 60 -23.40 -0.97 16.61
CA ASP A 60 -22.83 -0.91 17.97
C ASP A 60 -21.69 -1.92 18.20
N LYS A 61 -21.29 -2.66 17.16
CA LYS A 61 -20.29 -3.74 17.28
C LYS A 61 -18.97 -3.33 16.64
N LYS A 62 -17.88 -3.48 17.41
CA LYS A 62 -16.51 -3.47 16.86
C LYS A 62 -16.28 -4.78 16.12
N ILE A 63 -15.92 -4.71 14.85
CA ILE A 63 -15.40 -5.83 14.08
C ILE A 63 -13.92 -5.58 13.79
N SER A 64 -13.12 -6.62 13.90
CA SER A 64 -11.68 -6.56 13.60
C SER A 64 -11.19 -7.90 13.08
N GLY A 65 -9.97 -7.93 12.56
CA GLY A 65 -9.26 -9.15 12.18
C GLY A 65 -7.83 -8.83 11.81
N GLU A 66 -6.99 -9.86 11.79
CA GLU A 66 -5.55 -9.71 11.63
C GLU A 66 -5.00 -10.52 10.46
N TRP A 67 -4.14 -9.90 9.66
CA TRP A 67 -3.24 -10.62 8.76
C TRP A 67 -1.84 -10.65 9.36
N VAL A 68 -1.23 -11.84 9.36
CA VAL A 68 0.14 -12.05 9.82
C VAL A 68 1.04 -12.36 8.63
N ILE A 69 1.91 -11.43 8.29
CA ILE A 69 2.91 -11.57 7.21
C ILE A 69 4.19 -12.12 7.82
N SER A 70 4.69 -13.22 7.26
CA SER A 70 5.98 -13.79 7.67
C SER A 70 7.16 -12.95 7.16
N PRO A 71 8.35 -13.04 7.79
CA PRO A 71 9.55 -12.36 7.31
C PRO A 71 9.93 -12.80 5.90
N LYS A 72 9.67 -14.06 5.56
CA LYS A 72 9.91 -14.60 4.22
C LYS A 72 8.98 -14.01 3.17
N GLY A 73 7.72 -13.76 3.54
CA GLY A 73 6.72 -13.08 2.71
C GLY A 73 7.11 -11.63 2.44
N LEU A 74 7.50 -10.88 3.47
CA LEU A 74 8.00 -9.51 3.28
C LEU A 74 9.30 -9.50 2.45
N GLU A 75 10.25 -10.41 2.69
CA GLU A 75 11.52 -10.39 1.98
C GLU A 75 11.36 -10.77 0.50
N SER A 76 10.57 -11.81 0.22
CA SER A 76 10.58 -12.48 -1.09
C SER A 76 9.25 -13.07 -1.54
N GLY A 77 8.14 -12.65 -0.92
CA GLY A 77 6.80 -12.96 -1.38
C GLY A 77 6.60 -12.53 -2.83
N LYS A 78 5.70 -13.24 -3.50
CA LYS A 78 5.45 -13.10 -4.95
C LYS A 78 3.98 -12.91 -5.25
N TYR A 79 3.10 -13.15 -4.29
CA TYR A 79 1.65 -13.19 -4.47
C TYR A 79 0.98 -12.25 -3.48
N PHE A 80 -0.16 -11.70 -3.88
CA PHE A 80 -1.03 -11.02 -2.92
C PHE A 80 -2.04 -12.00 -2.34
N ASN A 81 -2.43 -11.76 -1.10
CA ASN A 81 -3.62 -12.37 -0.52
C ASN A 81 -4.68 -11.30 -0.30
N TRP A 82 -5.58 -11.11 -1.27
CA TRP A 82 -6.68 -10.15 -1.17
C TRP A 82 -7.94 -10.72 -0.50
N GLN A 83 -7.85 -11.92 0.09
CA GLN A 83 -9.02 -12.52 0.72
C GLN A 83 -9.39 -11.73 1.98
N ALA A 84 -10.65 -11.30 2.03
CA ALA A 84 -11.21 -10.69 3.23
C ALA A 84 -11.13 -11.66 4.42
N LEU A 85 -11.05 -11.09 5.61
CA LEU A 85 -11.09 -11.82 6.87
C LEU A 85 -12.54 -11.94 7.36
N ASN A 86 -12.83 -13.06 8.01
CA ASN A 86 -13.99 -13.11 8.87
C ASN A 86 -13.75 -12.26 10.13
N PRO A 87 -14.78 -11.70 10.76
CA PRO A 87 -14.62 -11.00 12.03
C PRO A 87 -13.92 -11.89 13.08
N SER A 88 -12.95 -11.31 13.77
CA SER A 88 -12.04 -11.91 14.75
C SER A 88 -11.07 -12.97 14.21
N GLU A 89 -10.96 -13.12 12.89
CA GLU A 89 -10.00 -14.04 12.28
C GLU A 89 -8.57 -13.51 12.39
N VAL A 90 -7.64 -14.41 12.74
CA VAL A 90 -6.20 -14.19 12.60
C VAL A 90 -5.69 -15.11 11.48
N ARG A 91 -5.34 -14.52 10.33
CA ARG A 91 -4.86 -15.27 9.17
C ARG A 91 -3.35 -15.17 9.04
N ILE A 92 -2.68 -16.31 9.19
CA ILE A 92 -1.26 -16.43 8.88
C ILE A 92 -1.11 -16.62 7.37
N LEU A 93 -0.46 -15.68 6.70
CA LEU A 93 -0.25 -15.77 5.27
C LEU A 93 0.82 -16.82 4.92
N PRO A 94 0.65 -17.57 3.81
CA PRO A 94 1.72 -18.35 3.21
C PRO A 94 3.01 -17.55 3.01
N LYS A 95 4.17 -18.23 3.06
CA LYS A 95 5.49 -17.60 3.03
C LYS A 95 5.82 -16.86 1.72
N ASP A 96 5.05 -17.11 0.66
CA ASP A 96 5.15 -16.48 -0.64
C ASP A 96 4.07 -15.40 -0.86
N GLN A 97 3.25 -15.12 0.15
CA GLN A 97 2.17 -14.14 0.09
C GLN A 97 2.42 -12.92 0.98
N THR A 98 1.89 -11.79 0.54
CA THR A 98 1.80 -10.53 1.30
C THR A 98 0.38 -9.98 1.22
N ILE A 99 0.09 -8.93 2.01
CA ILE A 99 -1.13 -8.12 1.85
C ILE A 99 -0.80 -6.66 2.13
N PHE A 100 -1.41 -5.73 1.38
CA PHE A 100 -1.17 -4.27 1.45
C PHE A 100 0.28 -3.81 1.25
N CYS A 101 1.22 -4.72 1.00
CA CYS A 101 2.61 -4.41 0.64
C CYS A 101 3.09 -5.40 -0.43
N VAL A 102 4.12 -5.02 -1.17
CA VAL A 102 4.91 -5.95 -2.00
C VAL A 102 6.08 -6.51 -1.18
N SER A 103 6.86 -7.42 -1.75
CA SER A 103 8.10 -7.86 -1.11
C SER A 103 9.28 -6.91 -1.37
N LYS A 104 10.30 -6.95 -0.50
CA LYS A 104 11.54 -6.18 -0.67
C LYS A 104 12.23 -6.54 -1.98
N LYS A 105 12.32 -7.85 -2.27
CA LYS A 105 12.89 -8.35 -3.53
C LYS A 105 12.17 -7.78 -4.75
N PHE A 106 10.83 -7.73 -4.74
CA PHE A 106 10.08 -7.15 -5.85
C PHE A 106 10.38 -5.65 -6.01
N LEU A 107 10.39 -4.89 -4.92
CA LEU A 107 10.71 -3.45 -4.96
C LEU A 107 12.14 -3.20 -5.50
N ASP A 108 13.12 -3.99 -5.04
CA ASP A 108 14.49 -3.89 -5.52
C ASP A 108 14.56 -4.17 -7.04
N GLU A 109 13.91 -5.26 -7.47
CA GLU A 109 13.92 -5.69 -8.87
C GLU A 109 13.25 -4.68 -9.80
N ILE A 110 12.06 -4.17 -9.45
CA ILE A 110 11.33 -3.21 -10.29
C ILE A 110 12.08 -1.88 -10.41
N LYS A 111 12.79 -1.46 -9.35
CA LYS A 111 13.62 -0.24 -9.36
C LYS A 111 14.85 -0.40 -10.25
N SER A 112 15.51 -1.55 -10.18
CA SER A 112 16.74 -1.81 -10.95
C SER A 112 16.47 -2.16 -12.41
N LYS A 113 15.47 -3.01 -12.69
CA LYS A 113 15.20 -3.55 -14.03
C LYS A 113 14.08 -2.84 -14.77
N LYS A 114 13.36 -1.93 -14.10
CA LYS A 114 12.14 -1.26 -14.61
C LYS A 114 10.97 -2.20 -14.91
N THR A 115 11.17 -3.51 -14.77
CA THR A 115 10.15 -4.54 -14.92
C THR A 115 10.35 -5.63 -13.87
N ALA A 116 9.27 -6.20 -13.35
CA ALA A 116 9.31 -7.29 -12.38
C ALA A 116 7.98 -8.06 -12.39
N LYS A 117 7.97 -9.30 -11.89
CA LYS A 117 6.75 -10.10 -11.76
C LYS A 117 6.23 -10.11 -10.33
N TYR A 118 4.92 -10.00 -10.18
CA TYR A 118 4.19 -10.18 -8.92
C TYR A 118 2.78 -10.67 -9.26
N ASP A 119 2.24 -11.57 -8.46
CA ASP A 119 0.90 -12.14 -8.66
C ASP A 119 0.72 -12.75 -10.06
N ASP A 120 1.78 -13.42 -10.55
CA ASP A 120 1.94 -13.92 -11.93
C ASP A 120 1.78 -12.87 -13.06
N LYS A 121 1.62 -11.60 -12.71
CA LYS A 121 1.52 -10.45 -13.62
C LYS A 121 2.88 -9.78 -13.78
N THR A 122 3.14 -9.21 -14.96
CA THR A 122 4.36 -8.43 -15.21
C THR A 122 4.04 -6.96 -15.04
N PHE A 123 4.79 -6.28 -14.17
CA PHE A 123 4.66 -4.85 -13.92
C PHE A 123 5.83 -4.07 -14.50
N GLU A 124 5.57 -2.83 -14.91
CA GLU A 124 6.53 -1.86 -15.41
C GLU A 124 6.58 -0.66 -14.47
N LEU A 125 7.78 -0.20 -14.13
CA LEU A 125 8.00 1.06 -13.43
C LEU A 125 7.70 2.21 -14.38
N LYS A 126 6.81 3.12 -13.98
CA LYS A 126 6.41 4.29 -14.78
C LYS A 126 6.50 5.56 -13.94
N GLU A 127 6.53 6.70 -14.62
CA GLU A 127 6.36 7.98 -13.94
C GLU A 127 4.94 8.07 -13.36
N ILE A 128 4.82 8.67 -12.18
CA ILE A 128 3.51 8.98 -11.60
C ILE A 128 2.79 9.92 -12.56
N PRO A 129 1.56 9.59 -13.02
CA PRO A 129 0.81 10.49 -13.88
C PRO A 129 0.55 11.83 -13.17
N LYS A 130 0.69 12.94 -13.90
CA LYS A 130 0.45 14.29 -13.37
C LYS A 130 -0.93 14.38 -12.70
N GLY A 131 -0.97 14.89 -11.47
CA GLY A 131 -2.21 15.02 -10.69
C GLY A 131 -2.68 13.71 -10.03
N LYS A 132 -1.85 12.65 -10.09
CA LYS A 132 -2.08 11.37 -9.41
C LYS A 132 -1.02 11.11 -8.33
N GLU A 133 -0.38 12.16 -7.85
CA GLU A 133 0.47 12.13 -6.66
C GLU A 133 -0.36 11.78 -5.43
N ILE A 134 0.22 11.04 -4.48
CA ILE A 134 -0.46 10.67 -3.24
C ILE A 134 -0.13 11.72 -2.19
N ILE A 135 -1.14 12.51 -1.83
CA ILE A 135 -1.04 13.54 -0.80
C ILE A 135 -1.77 13.03 0.45
N VAL A 136 -1.05 12.98 1.57
CA VAL A 136 -1.61 12.66 2.88
C VAL A 136 -1.18 13.75 3.85
N ASP A 137 -2.13 14.27 4.62
CA ASP A 137 -1.91 15.37 5.58
C ASP A 137 -1.19 16.58 4.94
N GLY A 138 -1.56 16.91 3.70
CA GLY A 138 -1.00 18.03 2.92
C GLY A 138 0.42 17.80 2.40
N LYS A 139 0.99 16.58 2.55
CA LYS A 139 2.33 16.23 2.08
C LYS A 139 2.27 15.16 1.00
N GLU A 140 3.01 15.38 -0.08
CA GLU A 140 3.25 14.32 -1.07
C GLU A 140 4.08 13.20 -0.44
N ILE A 141 3.61 11.97 -0.58
CA ILE A 141 4.29 10.76 -0.15
C ILE A 141 5.35 10.36 -1.19
N ASP A 142 6.53 9.94 -0.73
CA ASP A 142 7.52 9.31 -1.60
C ASP A 142 7.07 7.89 -2.00
N ALA A 143 6.48 7.79 -3.19
CA ALA A 143 6.02 6.54 -3.77
C ALA A 143 6.59 6.34 -5.18
N ILE A 144 6.80 5.08 -5.55
CA ILE A 144 6.97 4.68 -6.94
C ILE A 144 5.60 4.31 -7.53
N TYR A 145 5.49 4.39 -8.85
CA TYR A 145 4.30 3.97 -9.58
C TYR A 145 4.63 2.82 -10.54
N ILE A 146 3.82 1.77 -10.46
CA ILE A 146 3.93 0.61 -11.34
C ILE A 146 2.59 0.34 -12.01
N ALA A 147 2.65 -0.13 -13.25
CA ALA A 147 1.47 -0.54 -14.00
C ALA A 147 1.70 -1.92 -14.62
N GLU A 148 0.65 -2.74 -14.63
CA GLU A 148 0.68 -4.03 -15.30
C GLU A 148 0.90 -3.86 -16.81
N LYS A 149 1.75 -4.71 -17.37
CA LYS A 149 2.01 -4.75 -18.80
C LYS A 149 0.86 -5.48 -19.50
N GLY A 150 0.08 -4.75 -20.30
CA GLY A 150 -1.05 -5.31 -21.05
C GLY A 150 -2.30 -5.56 -20.21
N GLY A 151 -2.31 -5.15 -18.95
CA GLY A 151 -3.47 -5.18 -18.06
C GLY A 151 -3.82 -3.80 -17.51
N ASP A 152 -4.73 -3.77 -16.54
CA ASP A 152 -5.27 -2.54 -15.99
C ASP A 152 -4.84 -2.27 -14.54
N SER A 153 -4.20 -3.25 -13.87
CA SER A 153 -3.71 -3.13 -12.50
C SER A 153 -2.63 -2.05 -12.36
N LYS A 154 -2.77 -1.18 -11.37
CA LYS A 154 -1.85 -0.08 -11.07
C LYS A 154 -1.62 0.02 -9.58
N TYR A 155 -0.38 0.27 -9.16
CA TYR A 155 -0.03 0.44 -7.76
C TYR A 155 0.90 1.63 -7.54
N TRP A 156 0.65 2.37 -6.47
CA TRP A 156 1.59 3.31 -5.88
C TRP A 156 2.15 2.67 -4.63
N ILE A 157 3.46 2.51 -4.57
CA ILE A 157 4.15 1.77 -3.52
C ILE A 157 5.11 2.73 -2.82
N LEU A 158 5.11 2.76 -1.50
CA LEU A 158 6.10 3.53 -0.74
C LEU A 158 7.51 3.17 -1.22
N ASN A 159 8.32 4.20 -1.47
CA ASN A 159 9.73 4.04 -1.80
C ASN A 159 10.57 3.74 -0.54
N ASN A 160 10.09 2.80 0.27
CA ASN A 160 10.69 2.35 1.52
C ASN A 160 10.96 0.85 1.41
N ARG A 161 12.25 0.48 1.32
CA ARG A 161 12.65 -0.93 1.18
C ARG A 161 12.23 -1.79 2.35
N ASP A 162 12.22 -1.24 3.57
CA ASP A 162 11.91 -2.03 4.74
C ASP A 162 10.45 -2.42 4.78
N LEU A 163 9.56 -1.51 4.37
CA LEU A 163 8.12 -1.70 4.37
C LEU A 163 7.48 -1.05 3.13
N PRO A 164 7.51 -1.75 1.98
CA PRO A 164 7.01 -1.23 0.70
C PRO A 164 5.48 -1.36 0.62
N PHE A 165 4.77 -0.63 1.48
CA PHE A 165 3.32 -0.59 1.48
C PHE A 165 2.75 0.01 0.20
N ILE A 166 1.64 -0.56 -0.25
CA ILE A 166 0.82 0.00 -1.31
C ILE A 166 -0.01 1.12 -0.68
N VAL A 167 0.14 2.34 -1.20
CA VAL A 167 -0.60 3.53 -0.75
C VAL A 167 -1.74 3.89 -1.69
N ASN A 168 -1.77 3.31 -2.89
CA ASN A 168 -2.90 3.42 -3.80
C ASN A 168 -2.92 2.23 -4.76
N SER A 169 -4.10 1.75 -5.12
CA SER A 169 -4.33 0.74 -6.14
C SER A 169 -5.51 1.13 -7.03
N ALA A 170 -5.44 0.77 -8.31
CA ALA A 170 -6.53 1.00 -9.25
C ALA A 170 -6.55 -0.04 -10.36
N GLY A 171 -7.74 -0.45 -10.79
CA GLY A 171 -7.94 -1.50 -11.80
C GLY A 171 -7.56 -2.89 -11.29
N GLY A 172 -7.63 -3.87 -12.17
CA GLY A 172 -7.32 -5.28 -11.89
C GLY A 172 -8.39 -5.97 -11.04
N ASP A 173 -8.13 -7.24 -10.72
CA ASP A 173 -9.03 -8.09 -9.92
C ASP A 173 -8.90 -7.85 -8.41
N GLY A 174 -7.93 -7.05 -7.98
CA GLY A 174 -7.69 -6.70 -6.58
C GLY A 174 -8.55 -5.51 -6.10
N PRO A 175 -8.58 -5.25 -4.79
CA PRO A 175 -9.31 -4.10 -4.27
C PRO A 175 -8.66 -2.80 -4.74
N SER A 176 -9.49 -1.86 -5.21
CA SER A 176 -9.07 -0.48 -5.42
C SER A 176 -9.18 0.31 -4.12
N PHE A 177 -8.08 0.90 -3.68
CA PHE A 177 -8.01 1.67 -2.43
C PHE A 177 -6.98 2.78 -2.53
N LYS A 178 -7.12 3.82 -1.70
CA LYS A 178 -6.19 4.94 -1.60
C LYS A 178 -5.95 5.31 -0.14
N LEU A 179 -4.69 5.45 0.28
CA LEU A 179 -4.32 5.97 1.58
C LEU A 179 -4.76 7.45 1.69
N THR A 180 -5.56 7.76 2.70
CA THR A 180 -6.12 9.11 2.91
C THR A 180 -5.62 9.76 4.18
N LYS A 181 -5.23 8.98 5.19
CA LYS A 181 -4.79 9.49 6.49
C LYS A 181 -3.78 8.54 7.14
N VAL A 182 -2.83 9.12 7.88
CA VAL A 182 -1.92 8.41 8.76
C VAL A 182 -2.10 8.95 10.18
N SER A 183 -2.34 8.08 11.15
CA SER A 183 -2.46 8.47 12.56
C SER A 183 -1.71 7.53 13.49
N LYS A 184 -1.55 7.94 14.75
CA LYS A 184 -1.08 7.13 15.86
C LYS A 184 -2.25 6.79 16.77
#